data_AF-A0A3G5AR86-F1
#
_entry.id   AF-A0A3G5AR86-F1
#
_cell.length_a   1.000
_cell.length_b   1.000
_cell.length_c   1.000
_cell.angle_alpha   90.00
_cell.angle_beta   90.00
_cell.angle_gamma   90.00
#
_symmetry.space_group_name_H-M   'P 1'
#
loop_
_entity.id
_entity.type
_entity.pdbx_description
1 polymer ?
#
loop_
_entity_poly.entity_id
_entity_poly.type
_entity_poly.pdbx_seq_one_letter_code
_entity_poly.pdbx_strand_id
1 'polypeptide(L)'
;ATMDRDYGILNKVFHHITDTHVAHHLFSTMPHYHAMEATNAIKPILGEYYQFDDTPFYKALWREARECLYVEPDEGTSEKGVYWYRNKY
;
A
#
# COMPACT_ATOMS: atom_id res chain seq x y z
N ALA A 1 -2.00 -1.85 -5.33
CA ALA A 1 -2.15 -3.14 -4.62
C ALA A 1 -2.20 -2.87 -3.12
N THR A 2 -3.02 -3.61 -2.38
CA THR A 2 -3.12 -3.51 -0.92
C THR A 2 -2.04 -4.37 -0.27
N MET A 3 -1.29 -3.78 0.67
CA MET A 3 -0.22 -4.47 1.43
C MET A 3 0.08 -3.72 2.72
N ASP A 4 0.47 -4.45 3.75
CA ASP A 4 0.90 -3.89 5.03
C ASP A 4 2.35 -3.43 4.97
N ARG A 5 2.67 -2.34 5.68
CA ARG A 5 4.00 -1.73 5.75
C ARG A 5 4.31 -1.31 7.18
N ASP A 6 5.49 -1.69 7.65
CA ASP A 6 6.00 -1.28 8.95
C ASP A 6 6.82 0.03 8.83
N TYR A 7 6.29 1.12 9.40
CA TYR A 7 6.96 2.42 9.50
C TYR A 7 7.61 2.63 10.87
N GLY A 8 7.70 1.59 11.70
CA GLY A 8 8.29 1.63 13.04
C GLY A 8 7.46 2.48 13.99
N ILE A 9 8.10 3.50 14.60
CA ILE A 9 7.45 4.40 15.58
C ILE A 9 6.23 5.10 14.96
N LEU A 10 6.26 5.36 13.65
CA LEU A 10 5.17 6.03 12.95
C LEU A 10 3.89 5.19 12.88
N ASN A 11 3.94 3.85 13.05
CA ASN A 11 2.73 3.02 13.08
C ASN A 11 1.78 3.52 14.18
N LYS A 12 2.32 3.85 15.36
CA LYS A 12 1.51 4.37 16.47
C LYS A 12 0.93 5.76 16.16
N VAL A 13 1.69 6.61 15.48
CA VAL A 13 1.26 7.96 15.07
C VAL A 13 0.12 7.88 14.05
N PHE A 14 0.18 6.91 13.13
CA PHE A 14 -0.84 6.67 12.11
C PHE A 14 -1.91 5.66 12.53
N HIS A 15 -2.02 5.35 13.82
CA HIS A 15 -3.02 4.42 14.37
C HIS A 15 -3.03 3.05 13.68
N HIS A 16 -1.84 2.55 13.33
CA HIS A 16 -1.59 1.28 12.68
C HIS A 16 -2.19 1.10 11.27
N ILE A 17 -2.71 2.16 10.63
CA ILE A 17 -3.35 1.99 9.31
C ILE A 17 -2.41 1.44 8.23
N THR A 18 -1.11 1.69 8.36
CA THR A 18 -0.10 1.24 7.40
C THR A 18 0.27 -0.23 7.59
N ASP A 19 0.35 -0.72 8.83
CA ASP A 19 0.64 -2.11 9.20
C ASP A 19 -0.62 -2.97 9.42
N THR A 20 -1.81 -2.42 9.14
CA THR A 20 -3.11 -3.13 9.09
C THR A 20 -3.91 -2.81 7.82
N HIS A 21 -3.24 -2.34 6.76
CA HIS A 21 -3.86 -1.87 5.53
C HIS A 21 -4.66 -2.98 4.81
N VAL A 22 -4.17 -4.22 4.83
CA VAL A 22 -4.87 -5.40 4.30
C VAL A 22 -6.20 -5.60 5.03
N ALA A 23 -6.18 -5.59 6.37
CA ALA A 23 -7.40 -5.70 7.17
C ALA A 23 -8.36 -4.53 6.89
N HIS A 24 -7.84 -3.31 6.73
CA HIS A 24 -8.64 -2.14 6.35
C HIS A 24 -9.35 -2.33 5.00
N HIS A 25 -8.70 -2.86 3.98
CA HIS A 25 -9.38 -3.08 2.70
C HIS A 25 -10.42 -4.22 2.74
N LEU A 26 -10.21 -5.24 3.57
CA LEU A 26 -11.21 -6.29 3.79
C LEU A 26 -12.42 -5.77 4.59
N PHE A 27 -12.17 -4.88 5.55
CA PHE A 27 -13.17 -4.35 6.48
C PHE A 27 -13.03 -2.82 6.64
N SER A 28 -13.35 -2.07 5.59
CA SER A 28 -13.07 -0.62 5.51
C SER A 28 -13.79 0.25 6.54
N THR A 29 -14.83 -0.28 7.17
CA THR A 29 -15.60 0.38 8.23
C THR A 29 -15.10 0.04 9.64
N MET A 30 -14.17 -0.90 9.78
CA MET A 30 -13.61 -1.30 11.08
C MET A 30 -12.73 -0.17 11.65
N PRO A 31 -12.93 0.24 12.92
CA PRO A 31 -12.08 1.23 13.55
C PRO A 31 -10.70 0.64 13.91
N HIS A 32 -9.70 1.51 14.04
CA HIS A 32 -8.31 1.10 14.25
C HIS A 32 -8.02 0.38 15.58
N TYR A 33 -8.93 0.46 16.57
CA TYR A 33 -8.69 -0.03 17.93
C TYR A 33 -8.33 -1.53 18.01
N HIS A 34 -8.93 -2.34 17.13
CA HIS A 34 -8.68 -3.79 17.04
C HIS A 34 -8.11 -4.21 15.68
N ALA A 35 -7.64 -3.25 14.85
CA ALA A 35 -7.16 -3.55 13.52
C ALA A 35 -5.91 -4.48 13.54
N MET A 36 -5.06 -4.36 14.56
CA MET A 36 -3.92 -5.25 14.76
C MET A 36 -4.34 -6.68 15.13
N GLU A 37 -5.37 -6.81 15.98
CA GLU A 37 -5.93 -8.11 16.35
C GLU A 37 -6.52 -8.81 15.11
N ALA A 38 -7.33 -8.09 14.33
CA ALA A 38 -7.88 -8.57 13.08
C ALA A 38 -6.75 -8.97 12.11
N THR A 39 -5.73 -8.12 11.95
CA THR A 39 -4.57 -8.39 11.07
C THR A 39 -3.86 -9.70 11.46
N ASN A 40 -3.61 -9.92 12.75
CA ASN A 40 -2.98 -11.14 13.23
C ASN A 40 -3.86 -12.38 13.01
N ALA A 41 -5.18 -12.25 13.12
CA ALA A 41 -6.12 -13.33 12.86
C ALA A 41 -6.23 -13.69 11.37
N ILE A 42 -6.19 -12.70 10.46
CA ILE A 42 -6.31 -12.95 9.01
C ILE A 42 -5.01 -13.40 8.35
N LYS A 43 -3.84 -13.02 8.86
CA LYS A 43 -2.52 -13.41 8.32
C LYS A 43 -2.41 -14.92 8.02
N PRO A 44 -2.69 -15.83 8.98
CA PRO A 44 -2.61 -17.28 8.72
C PRO A 44 -3.68 -17.79 7.75
N ILE A 45 -4.82 -17.09 7.63
CA ILE A 45 -5.91 -17.44 6.71
C ILE A 45 -5.53 -17.07 5.27
N LEU A 46 -4.96 -15.89 5.09
CA LEU A 46 -4.50 -15.40 3.79
C LEU A 46 -3.26 -16.14 3.30
N GLY A 47 -2.38 -16.59 4.20
CA GLY A 47 -1.22 -17.40 3.85
C GLY A 47 -0.35 -16.70 2.80
N GLU A 48 -0.15 -17.36 1.67
CA GLU A 48 0.62 -16.82 0.53
C GLU A 48 0.02 -15.56 -0.10
N TYR A 49 -1.27 -15.31 0.10
CA TYR A 49 -1.95 -14.12 -0.42
C TYR A 49 -1.74 -12.88 0.47
N TYR A 50 -1.25 -13.04 1.70
CA TYR A 50 -0.95 -11.90 2.54
C TYR A 50 0.25 -11.12 1.99
N GLN A 51 0.05 -9.83 1.69
CA GLN A 51 1.08 -8.98 1.11
C GLN A 51 1.67 -8.03 2.15
N PHE A 52 2.99 -8.06 2.28
CA PHE A 52 3.77 -7.19 3.16
C PHE A 52 4.96 -6.62 2.39
N ASP A 53 5.18 -5.31 2.53
CA ASP A 53 6.34 -4.62 1.96
C ASP A 53 7.25 -4.15 3.10
N ASP A 54 8.44 -4.73 3.17
CA ASP A 54 9.45 -4.48 4.19
C ASP A 54 10.40 -3.32 3.83
N THR A 55 10.16 -2.64 2.70
CA THR A 55 10.95 -1.48 2.30
C THR A 55 10.84 -0.39 3.37
N PRO A 56 11.95 0.07 3.96
CA PRO A 56 11.92 1.17 4.92
C PRO A 56 11.21 2.40 4.33
N PHE A 57 10.28 3.00 5.09
CA PHE A 57 9.39 4.03 4.58
C PHE A 57 10.11 5.19 3.87
N TYR A 58 11.28 5.60 4.37
CA TYR A 58 12.06 6.68 3.78
C TYR A 58 12.69 6.30 2.44
N LYS A 59 13.06 5.01 2.24
CA LYS A 59 13.54 4.51 0.95
C LYS A 59 12.39 4.44 -0.04
N ALA A 60 11.23 3.93 0.39
CA ALA A 60 10.03 3.91 -0.44
C ALA A 60 9.63 5.33 -0.84
N LEU A 61 9.56 6.26 0.12
CA LEU A 61 9.27 7.67 -0.15
C LEU A 61 10.24 8.29 -1.16
N TRP A 62 11.55 8.04 -1.00
CA TRP A 62 12.56 8.54 -1.94
C TRP A 62 12.41 7.94 -3.34
N ARG A 63 12.16 6.63 -3.43
CA ARG A 63 11.90 5.93 -4.70
C ARG A 63 10.68 6.55 -5.39
N GLU A 64 9.54 6.60 -4.71
CA GLU A 64 8.30 7.14 -5.30
C GLU A 64 8.46 8.62 -5.69
N ALA A 65 9.14 9.43 -4.87
CA ALA A 65 9.38 10.84 -5.17
C ALA A 65 10.32 11.07 -6.36
N ARG A 66 11.13 10.07 -6.75
CA ARG A 66 12.05 10.18 -7.90
C ARG A 66 11.53 9.50 -9.14
N GLU A 67 10.89 8.36 -8.97
CA GLU A 67 10.49 7.49 -10.06
C GLU A 67 9.05 7.78 -10.47
N CYS A 68 8.13 8.03 -9.54
CA CYS A 68 6.69 8.19 -9.80
C CYS A 68 6.23 9.64 -9.94
N LEU A 69 6.84 10.38 -10.87
CA LEU A 69 6.63 11.84 -11.02
C LEU A 69 5.44 12.23 -11.91
N TYR A 70 5.14 11.44 -12.94
CA TYR A 70 4.12 11.78 -13.93
C TYR A 70 3.50 10.52 -14.55
N VAL A 71 2.35 10.71 -15.19
CA VAL A 71 1.68 9.70 -16.02
C VAL A 71 1.49 10.25 -17.43
N GLU A 72 1.60 9.37 -18.42
CA GLU A 72 1.38 9.70 -19.84
C GLU A 72 0.14 8.99 -20.36
N PRO A 73 -0.60 9.58 -21.31
CA PRO A 73 -1.70 8.88 -21.96
C PRO A 73 -1.21 7.63 -22.69
N ASP A 74 -2.09 6.65 -22.85
CA ASP A 74 -1.79 5.43 -23.60
C ASP A 74 -1.58 5.69 -25.09
N GLU A 75 -0.32 5.71 -25.51
CA GLU A 75 0.09 5.90 -26.90
C GLU A 75 -0.07 4.60 -27.69
N GLY A 76 -1.31 4.30 -28.10
CA GLY A 76 -1.61 3.10 -28.88
C GLY A 76 -3.08 2.79 -29.03
N THR A 77 -3.93 3.42 -28.21
CA THR A 77 -5.37 3.20 -28.22
C THR A 77 -6.10 4.47 -28.66
N SER A 78 -7.14 4.30 -29.49
CA SER A 78 -8.04 5.40 -29.89
C SER A 78 -8.94 5.85 -28.74
N GLU A 79 -9.06 5.04 -27.70
CA GLU A 79 -9.83 5.33 -26.49
C GLU A 79 -9.03 6.22 -25.55
N LYS A 80 -9.54 7.43 -25.32
CA LYS A 80 -8.93 8.40 -24.40
C LYS A 80 -9.36 8.08 -22.97
N GLY A 81 -8.46 8.29 -22.01
CA GLY A 81 -8.77 8.22 -20.57
C GLY A 81 -7.92 7.23 -19.77
N VAL A 82 -7.13 6.40 -20.44
CA VAL A 82 -6.13 5.53 -19.78
C VAL A 82 -4.79 6.24 -19.74
N TYR A 83 -4.17 6.25 -18.56
CA TYR A 83 -2.86 6.85 -18.32
C TYR A 83 -1.93 5.80 -17.71
N TRP A 84 -0.69 5.78 -18.15
CA TRP A 84 0.34 4.89 -17.67
C TRP A 84 1.43 5.67 -16.96
N TYR A 85 1.84 5.13 -15.81
CA TYR A 85 3.12 5.49 -15.24
C TYR A 85 4.24 4.98 -16.15
N ARG A 86 5.19 5.85 -16.51
CA ARG A 86 6.41 5.46 -17.22
C ARG A 86 7.62 5.97 -16.44
N ASN A 87 8.53 5.07 -16.10
CA ASN A 87 9.83 5.48 -15.56
C ASN A 87 10.75 5.86 -16.72
N LYS A 88 11.20 7.12 -16.77
CA LYS A 88 12.14 7.61 -17.80
C LYS A 88 13.61 7.48 -17.35
N TYR A 89 13.86 7.09 -16.10
CA TYR A 89 15.19 7.06 -15.48
C TYR A 89 15.54 5.71 -14.87
#